data_AF-A0A2G2X214-F1
#
_entry.id   AF-A0A2G2X214-F1
#
_cell.length_a   1.000
_cell.length_b   1.000
_cell.length_c   1.000
_cell.angle_alpha   90.00
_cell.angle_beta   90.00
_cell.angle_gamma   90.00
#
_symmetry.space_group_name_H-M   'P 1'
#
loop_
_entity.id
_entity.type
_entity.pdbx_description
1 polymer ?
#
loop_
_entity_poly.entity_id
_entity_poly.type
_entity_poly.pdbx_seq_one_letter_code
_entity_poly.pdbx_strand_id
1 'polypeptide(L)'
;MEDKTIETAASSVNNTSSLASSLMTRIVSNAKFAVEIFDGSGHFGMWQGEVLDVLFQQGLDIAIEEKKPDGIGEDDWKVINRVACGTIRSYLAREQKYPYTKETSANKLWNALEDKFLKKNSQNKLYMKKRLLRFTYVPGTTMNDHITSFNKLATDLQNMDVTFSDGDMALMLLSSLPDEYEHLETTLLHGNDEISLKEVCSALYSYEQRKREKQKVNDGEALFVRGRSQNNMRTKKGRSKLEDPDSKETKEFVEKQVILTDSVLKTCEIRDKLRERLTKLFDFPKYNVPFRAGDKYFYFHNTGLQPQKVLYVQDSLDGKPEVLLDPNTLSEDGTIALSMCAVSKDAKYLAYGISSSGSDWVTVKVMRVEDKRDEPDTISWVKFSNISWTCDSKGFFYSRYPAPKNGEKLDAGRETNANLHQEVYYHSLGTDQSDDVLCWKDSENPMHRHIASVTEDGQYVLLYVFRNCDTVNQLYYCDLSALRNGVASYKGRGDALPFSKLVEYFDASYDYVAHNGTVFTLLTNKDAPKYKLVRVDLENPDFWFDIIREDEKDVLQSAVAVNENQLVVNYLRDVKNVLQLRDLESGALLHHLPIDIGSVTGISARRKDDSVFIGFMNFCHDPSQDPSRDEHPEP
;
A
#
# COMPACT_ATOMS: atom_id res chain seq x y z
N MET A 1 -89.36 12.50 -43.36
CA MET A 1 -87.90 12.36 -43.51
C MET A 1 -87.37 13.78 -43.51
N GLU A 2 -87.33 14.37 -42.33
CA GLU A 2 -86.18 14.36 -41.41
C GLU A 2 -85.32 15.61 -41.63
N ASP A 3 -85.64 16.54 -40.72
CA ASP A 3 -85.00 17.75 -40.24
C ASP A 3 -83.52 18.06 -40.54
N LYS A 4 -83.36 19.32 -41.00
CA LYS A 4 -82.52 20.42 -40.46
C LYS A 4 -81.00 20.28 -40.32
N THR A 5 -80.34 21.01 -41.23
CA THR A 5 -79.42 22.15 -41.00
C THR A 5 -78.85 22.39 -39.60
N ILE A 6 -77.52 22.57 -39.49
CA ILE A 6 -76.83 23.76 -38.92
C ILE A 6 -75.34 23.74 -39.33
N GLU A 7 -74.84 24.94 -39.64
CA GLU A 7 -73.48 25.35 -39.99
C GLU A 7 -72.41 25.01 -38.93
N THR A 8 -71.14 24.89 -39.34
CA THR A 8 -70.10 25.88 -38.97
C THR A 8 -68.75 25.59 -39.62
N ALA A 9 -68.05 26.70 -39.87
CA ALA A 9 -66.85 26.85 -40.68
C ALA A 9 -65.54 26.60 -39.92
N ALA A 10 -64.48 26.48 -40.72
CA ALA A 10 -63.08 26.87 -40.44
C ALA A 10 -62.28 26.11 -39.36
N SER A 11 -61.31 25.32 -39.82
CA SER A 11 -59.88 25.67 -39.65
C SER A 11 -58.97 24.58 -40.25
N SER A 12 -58.67 24.75 -41.54
CA SER A 12 -57.43 24.25 -42.12
C SER A 12 -56.29 25.16 -41.64
N VAL A 13 -55.56 24.78 -40.59
CA VAL A 13 -54.20 25.24 -40.21
C VAL A 13 -53.84 24.49 -38.90
N ASN A 14 -52.63 23.90 -38.82
CA ASN A 14 -51.92 23.39 -37.62
C ASN A 14 -51.68 21.87 -37.39
N ASN A 15 -51.81 20.97 -38.37
CA ASN A 15 -51.40 19.57 -38.14
C ASN A 15 -49.89 19.27 -38.28
N THR A 16 -49.09 20.14 -38.90
CA THR A 16 -47.62 20.01 -38.93
C THR A 16 -46.95 20.63 -37.70
N SER A 17 -47.58 21.61 -37.06
CA SER A 17 -47.07 22.17 -35.80
C SER A 17 -47.25 21.22 -34.61
N SER A 18 -48.21 20.30 -34.67
CA SER A 18 -48.55 19.43 -33.52
C SER A 18 -47.56 18.28 -33.33
N LEU A 19 -46.92 17.76 -34.38
CA LEU A 19 -45.88 16.73 -34.28
C LEU A 19 -44.56 17.29 -33.75
N ALA A 20 -44.12 18.44 -34.28
CA ALA A 20 -42.93 19.14 -33.78
C ALA A 20 -43.14 19.69 -32.36
N SER A 21 -44.34 20.22 -32.06
CA SER A 21 -44.74 20.65 -30.71
C SER A 21 -44.87 19.46 -29.75
N SER A 22 -45.41 18.31 -30.19
CA SER A 22 -45.50 17.09 -29.36
C SER A 22 -44.13 16.49 -29.02
N LEU A 23 -43.19 16.47 -29.97
CA LEU A 23 -41.79 16.10 -29.71
C LEU A 23 -41.12 17.09 -28.76
N MET A 24 -41.25 18.40 -28.99
CA MET A 24 -40.73 19.45 -28.09
C MET A 24 -41.37 19.43 -26.70
N THR A 25 -42.63 19.04 -26.56
CA THR A 25 -43.33 18.93 -25.27
C THR A 25 -42.86 17.69 -24.49
N ARG A 26 -42.39 16.63 -25.17
CA ARG A 26 -41.75 15.45 -24.54
C ARG A 26 -40.28 15.69 -24.12
N ILE A 27 -39.60 16.67 -24.70
CA ILE A 27 -38.19 16.98 -24.42
C ILE A 27 -37.94 17.49 -22.98
N VAL A 28 -38.99 17.83 -22.23
CA VAL A 28 -38.87 18.33 -20.84
C VAL A 28 -39.46 17.32 -19.84
N SER A 29 -38.92 16.11 -19.80
CA SER A 29 -39.01 15.28 -18.60
C SER A 29 -37.60 15.09 -18.02
N ASN A 30 -37.33 15.76 -16.90
CA ASN A 30 -36.13 15.57 -16.07
C ASN A 30 -36.25 14.26 -15.26
N ALA A 31 -36.64 13.18 -15.91
CA ALA A 31 -36.60 11.86 -15.29
C ALA A 31 -35.12 11.47 -15.15
N LYS A 32 -34.63 11.43 -13.91
CA LYS A 32 -33.30 10.88 -13.60
C LYS A 32 -33.37 9.37 -13.83
N PHE A 33 -32.95 8.93 -15.01
CA PHE A 33 -32.72 7.52 -15.27
C PHE A 33 -31.43 7.10 -14.56
N ALA A 34 -31.51 5.99 -13.81
CA ALA A 34 -30.39 5.42 -13.09
C ALA A 34 -29.49 4.64 -14.06
N VAL A 35 -28.79 5.37 -14.92
CA VAL A 35 -27.73 4.83 -15.76
C VAL A 35 -26.40 5.20 -15.13
N GLU A 36 -25.52 4.21 -14.96
CA GLU A 36 -24.19 4.43 -14.38
C GLU A 36 -23.31 5.27 -15.31
N ILE A 37 -22.40 6.05 -14.71
CA ILE A 37 -21.43 6.85 -15.46
C ILE A 37 -20.37 5.90 -16.03
N PHE A 38 -20.23 5.87 -17.36
CA PHE A 38 -19.22 5.06 -18.02
C PHE A 38 -17.86 5.74 -18.06
N ASP A 39 -16.93 5.19 -17.29
CA ASP A 39 -15.55 5.65 -17.11
C ASP A 39 -14.55 5.02 -18.09
N GLY A 40 -15.00 4.08 -18.93
CA GLY A 40 -14.14 3.28 -19.81
C GLY A 40 -13.74 1.92 -19.22
N SER A 41 -14.11 1.64 -17.97
CA SER A 41 -13.83 0.39 -17.27
C SER A 41 -15.08 -0.50 -17.06
N GLY A 42 -16.27 -0.08 -17.51
CA GLY A 42 -17.53 -0.85 -17.42
C GLY A 42 -17.86 -1.76 -18.62
N HIS A 43 -19.04 -2.40 -18.61
CA HIS A 43 -19.59 -3.17 -19.73
C HIS A 43 -20.24 -2.22 -20.75
N PHE A 44 -19.46 -1.80 -21.74
CA PHE A 44 -19.92 -0.79 -22.71
C PHE A 44 -21.22 -1.19 -23.41
N GLY A 45 -21.41 -2.46 -23.80
CA GLY A 45 -22.65 -2.90 -24.47
C GLY A 45 -23.92 -2.80 -23.60
N MET A 46 -23.82 -3.01 -22.28
CA MET A 46 -24.95 -2.90 -21.35
C MET A 46 -25.26 -1.42 -21.08
N TRP A 47 -24.22 -0.62 -20.80
CA TRP A 47 -24.34 0.83 -20.71
C TRP A 47 -24.93 1.43 -21.99
N GLN A 48 -24.50 0.94 -23.15
CA GLN A 48 -25.00 1.36 -24.45
C GLN A 48 -26.49 1.05 -24.60
N GLY A 49 -26.94 -0.14 -24.20
CA GLY A 49 -28.36 -0.50 -24.19
C GLY A 49 -29.17 0.40 -23.26
N GLU A 50 -28.68 0.66 -22.04
CA GLU A 50 -29.35 1.54 -21.09
C GLU A 50 -29.44 3.00 -21.57
N VAL A 51 -28.37 3.53 -22.18
CA VAL A 51 -28.38 4.87 -22.78
C VAL A 51 -29.29 4.92 -24.01
N LEU A 52 -29.36 3.85 -24.81
CA LEU A 52 -30.29 3.76 -25.94
C LEU A 52 -31.75 3.77 -25.48
N ASP A 53 -32.07 3.05 -24.39
CA ASP A 53 -33.40 3.07 -23.78
C ASP A 53 -33.76 4.46 -23.24
N VAL A 54 -32.79 5.19 -22.67
CA VAL A 54 -32.99 6.59 -22.25
C VAL A 54 -33.28 7.51 -23.44
N LEU A 55 -32.53 7.36 -24.54
CA LEU A 55 -32.77 8.13 -25.75
C LEU A 55 -34.14 7.81 -26.36
N PHE A 56 -34.54 6.54 -26.38
CA PHE A 56 -35.86 6.11 -26.84
C PHE A 56 -36.99 6.70 -25.97
N GLN A 57 -36.83 6.69 -24.65
CA GLN A 57 -37.81 7.29 -23.72
C GLN A 57 -37.90 8.81 -23.86
N GLN A 58 -36.81 9.47 -24.27
CA GLN A 58 -36.77 10.91 -24.57
C GLN A 58 -37.20 11.24 -26.02
N GLY A 59 -37.46 10.23 -26.88
CA GLY A 59 -37.77 10.41 -28.30
C GLY A 59 -36.60 10.96 -29.13
N LEU A 60 -35.37 10.69 -28.70
CA LEU A 60 -34.11 11.15 -29.30
C LEU A 60 -33.35 10.02 -30.02
N ASP A 61 -33.85 8.79 -29.97
CA ASP A 61 -33.30 7.60 -30.62
C ASP A 61 -33.13 7.79 -32.14
N ILE A 62 -34.04 8.53 -32.77
CA ILE A 62 -33.96 8.90 -34.18
C ILE A 62 -32.64 9.60 -34.56
N ALA A 63 -31.96 10.25 -33.61
CA ALA A 63 -30.70 10.95 -33.84
C ALA A 63 -29.49 10.00 -34.01
N ILE A 64 -29.65 8.73 -33.61
CA ILE A 64 -28.63 7.69 -33.80
C ILE A 64 -28.70 7.10 -35.21
N GLU A 65 -29.81 7.26 -35.94
CA GLU A 65 -29.92 6.79 -37.31
C GLU A 65 -29.05 7.61 -38.28
N GLU A 66 -28.53 6.96 -39.33
CA GLU A 66 -27.61 7.59 -40.30
C GLU A 66 -28.29 8.65 -41.17
N LYS A 67 -29.62 8.53 -41.38
CA LYS A 67 -30.38 9.40 -42.27
C LYS A 67 -31.42 10.20 -41.49
N LYS A 68 -31.48 11.50 -41.78
CA LYS A 68 -32.53 12.40 -41.28
C LYS A 68 -33.91 11.94 -41.81
N PRO A 69 -34.94 11.79 -40.95
CA PRO A 69 -36.29 11.44 -41.38
C PRO A 69 -36.97 12.52 -42.25
N ASP A 70 -37.74 12.08 -43.25
CA ASP A 70 -38.54 12.95 -44.13
C ASP A 70 -39.71 13.55 -43.33
N GLY A 71 -39.61 14.83 -42.97
CA GLY A 71 -40.64 15.56 -42.22
C GLY A 71 -40.13 16.45 -41.08
N ILE A 72 -38.84 16.36 -40.72
CA ILE A 72 -38.24 17.19 -39.66
C ILE A 72 -37.52 18.40 -40.28
N GLY A 73 -37.73 19.60 -39.74
CA GLY A 73 -37.02 20.82 -40.14
C GLY A 73 -35.50 20.71 -39.91
N GLU A 74 -34.69 21.42 -40.69
CA GLU A 74 -33.22 21.32 -40.56
C GLU A 74 -32.69 21.90 -39.24
N ASP A 75 -33.34 22.92 -38.71
CA ASP A 75 -32.99 23.49 -37.41
C ASP A 75 -33.47 22.63 -36.24
N ASP A 76 -34.66 22.02 -36.34
CA ASP A 76 -35.16 21.05 -35.36
C ASP A 76 -34.25 19.81 -35.29
N TRP A 77 -33.75 19.35 -36.45
CA TRP A 77 -32.82 18.22 -36.52
C TRP A 77 -31.48 18.50 -35.82
N LYS A 78 -30.97 19.75 -35.92
CA LYS A 78 -29.76 20.18 -35.20
C LYS A 78 -29.99 20.22 -33.69
N VAL A 79 -31.17 20.67 -33.25
CA VAL A 79 -31.53 20.69 -31.82
C VAL A 79 -31.59 19.27 -31.28
N ILE A 80 -32.30 18.35 -31.95
CA ILE A 80 -32.40 16.94 -31.57
C ILE A 80 -31.02 16.29 -31.44
N ASN A 81 -30.14 16.49 -32.44
CA ASN A 81 -28.77 15.96 -32.40
C ASN A 81 -27.95 16.51 -31.22
N ARG A 82 -28.10 17.81 -30.92
CA ARG A 82 -27.36 18.46 -29.84
C ARG A 82 -27.82 17.99 -28.46
N VAL A 83 -29.13 17.78 -28.28
CA VAL A 83 -29.70 17.23 -27.04
C VAL A 83 -29.26 15.76 -26.88
N ALA A 84 -29.35 14.94 -27.92
CA ALA A 84 -28.88 13.55 -27.89
C ALA A 84 -27.37 13.45 -27.57
N CYS A 85 -26.52 14.28 -28.18
CA CYS A 85 -25.09 14.36 -27.82
C CYS A 85 -24.88 14.81 -26.37
N GLY A 86 -25.74 15.68 -25.85
CA GLY A 86 -25.73 16.12 -24.46
C GLY A 86 -26.04 14.97 -23.51
N THR A 87 -27.10 14.22 -23.79
CA THR A 87 -27.54 13.05 -23.03
C THR A 87 -26.49 11.94 -23.03
N ILE A 88 -25.92 11.58 -24.18
CA ILE A 88 -24.85 10.56 -24.26
C ILE A 88 -23.65 11.00 -23.43
N ARG A 89 -23.23 12.27 -23.55
CA ARG A 89 -22.09 12.80 -22.79
C ARG A 89 -22.38 12.93 -21.30
N SER A 90 -23.62 13.11 -20.85
CA SER A 90 -23.90 13.17 -19.41
C SER A 90 -23.58 11.86 -18.70
N TYR A 91 -23.68 10.73 -19.40
CA TYR A 91 -23.42 9.38 -18.88
C TYR A 91 -22.01 8.85 -19.13
N LEU A 92 -21.09 9.69 -19.61
CA LEU A 92 -19.66 9.36 -19.70
C LEU A 92 -18.90 9.96 -18.49
N ALA A 93 -17.72 9.46 -18.15
CA ALA A 93 -16.79 10.14 -17.24
C ALA A 93 -16.04 11.27 -17.95
N ARG A 94 -15.37 12.15 -17.21
CA ARG A 94 -14.74 13.37 -17.77
C ARG A 94 -13.67 13.03 -18.82
N GLU A 95 -12.93 11.98 -18.57
CA GLU A 95 -11.82 11.47 -19.39
C GLU A 95 -12.34 10.92 -20.72
N GLN A 96 -13.50 10.25 -20.70
CA GLN A 96 -14.14 9.70 -21.90
C GLN A 96 -14.90 10.77 -22.70
N LYS A 97 -15.30 11.89 -22.07
CA LYS A 97 -15.95 13.02 -22.75
C LYS A 97 -15.00 13.87 -23.59
N TYR A 98 -13.76 14.05 -23.12
CA TYR A 98 -12.81 15.02 -23.70
C TYR A 98 -12.65 14.91 -25.23
N PRO A 99 -12.47 13.70 -25.82
CA PRO A 99 -12.29 13.53 -27.26
C PRO A 99 -13.50 13.95 -28.10
N TYR A 100 -14.69 13.99 -27.49
CA TYR A 100 -15.96 14.21 -28.19
C TYR A 100 -16.67 15.51 -27.77
N THR A 101 -15.97 16.41 -27.08
CA THR A 101 -16.53 17.69 -26.62
C THR A 101 -17.07 18.58 -27.75
N LYS A 102 -16.46 18.49 -28.94
CA LYS A 102 -16.82 19.27 -30.14
C LYS A 102 -17.77 18.55 -31.10
N GLU A 103 -18.09 17.28 -30.86
CA GLU A 103 -18.98 16.52 -31.74
C GLU A 103 -20.43 16.96 -31.54
N THR A 104 -21.13 17.17 -32.65
CA THR A 104 -22.51 17.68 -32.68
C THR A 104 -23.48 16.71 -33.34
N SER A 105 -23.00 15.63 -33.93
CA SER A 105 -23.82 14.56 -34.50
C SER A 105 -23.87 13.37 -33.54
N ALA A 106 -25.08 12.98 -33.13
CA ALA A 106 -25.28 11.88 -32.19
C ALA A 106 -24.86 10.55 -32.80
N ASN A 107 -25.21 10.29 -34.07
CA ASN A 107 -24.74 9.14 -34.84
C ASN A 107 -23.20 9.05 -34.90
N LYS A 108 -22.48 10.14 -35.19
CA LYS A 108 -21.01 10.12 -35.23
C LYS A 108 -20.40 9.84 -33.86
N LEU A 109 -20.94 10.46 -32.81
CA LEU A 109 -20.52 10.20 -31.42
C LEU A 109 -20.74 8.73 -31.04
N TRP A 110 -21.92 8.19 -31.36
CA TRP A 110 -22.31 6.82 -31.08
C TRP A 110 -21.36 5.82 -31.75
N ASN A 111 -21.17 5.97 -33.07
CA ASN A 111 -20.27 5.11 -33.85
C ASN A 111 -18.81 5.21 -33.37
N ALA A 112 -18.34 6.40 -32.97
CA ALA A 112 -16.97 6.56 -32.47
C ALA A 112 -16.76 5.90 -31.09
N LEU A 113 -17.80 5.82 -30.26
CA LEU A 113 -17.76 5.08 -29.00
C LEU A 113 -17.82 3.56 -29.25
N GLU A 114 -18.68 3.11 -30.17
CA GLU A 114 -18.70 1.70 -30.61
C GLU A 114 -17.35 1.28 -31.19
N ASP A 115 -16.74 2.09 -32.05
CA ASP A 115 -15.44 1.80 -32.63
C ASP A 115 -14.31 1.75 -31.59
N LYS A 116 -14.42 2.55 -30.52
CA LYS A 116 -13.44 2.56 -29.44
C LYS A 116 -13.61 1.33 -28.54
N PHE A 117 -14.83 0.97 -28.19
CA PHE A 117 -15.11 0.03 -27.10
C PHE A 117 -15.68 -1.33 -27.53
N LEU A 118 -16.28 -1.45 -28.73
CA LEU A 118 -16.86 -2.70 -29.27
C LEU A 118 -16.10 -3.27 -30.48
N LYS A 119 -15.16 -2.52 -31.06
CA LYS A 119 -14.40 -3.02 -32.21
C LYS A 119 -13.63 -4.29 -31.84
N LYS A 120 -13.81 -5.34 -32.65
CA LYS A 120 -13.11 -6.64 -32.60
C LYS A 120 -11.62 -6.54 -32.95
N ASN A 121 -10.91 -5.52 -32.46
CA ASN A 121 -9.47 -5.37 -32.64
C ASN A 121 -8.71 -6.16 -31.55
N SER A 122 -7.47 -6.54 -31.84
CA SER A 122 -6.65 -7.33 -30.92
C SER A 122 -6.38 -6.64 -29.58
N GLN A 123 -6.43 -5.31 -29.55
CA GLN A 123 -6.17 -4.50 -28.36
C GLN A 123 -7.33 -4.58 -27.35
N ASN A 124 -8.58 -4.51 -27.81
CA ASN A 124 -9.77 -4.69 -26.99
C ASN A 124 -9.91 -6.14 -26.51
N LYS A 125 -9.60 -7.12 -27.37
CA LYS A 125 -9.53 -8.53 -26.96
C LYS A 125 -8.47 -8.74 -25.86
N LEU A 126 -7.29 -8.12 -26.00
CA LEU A 126 -6.23 -8.21 -25.00
C LEU A 126 -6.63 -7.52 -23.69
N TYR A 127 -7.25 -6.35 -23.75
CA TYR A 127 -7.75 -5.63 -22.59
C TYR A 127 -8.78 -6.45 -21.80
N MET A 128 -9.80 -6.98 -22.47
CA MET A 128 -10.83 -7.80 -21.82
C MET A 128 -10.26 -9.12 -21.27
N LYS A 129 -9.31 -9.77 -21.97
CA LYS A 129 -8.58 -10.94 -21.45
C LYS A 129 -7.79 -10.60 -20.18
N LYS A 130 -7.09 -9.45 -20.16
CA LYS A 130 -6.37 -8.99 -18.96
C LYS A 130 -7.32 -8.71 -17.80
N ARG A 131 -8.52 -8.21 -18.07
CA ARG A 131 -9.55 -8.00 -17.03
C ARG A 131 -10.10 -9.31 -16.48
N LEU A 132 -10.36 -10.32 -17.32
CA LEU A 132 -10.81 -11.64 -16.87
C LEU A 132 -9.77 -12.32 -15.98
N LEU A 133 -8.50 -12.32 -16.42
CA LEU A 133 -7.39 -12.96 -15.68
C LEU A 133 -7.01 -12.24 -14.38
N ARG A 134 -7.39 -10.97 -14.23
CA ARG A 134 -7.18 -10.16 -13.02
C ARG A 134 -8.48 -9.93 -12.25
N PHE A 135 -9.54 -10.66 -12.58
CA PHE A 135 -10.83 -10.49 -11.95
C PHE A 135 -10.73 -11.04 -10.52
N THR A 136 -11.01 -10.19 -9.53
CA THR A 136 -10.93 -10.53 -8.10
C THR A 136 -12.15 -9.99 -7.38
N TYR A 137 -12.55 -10.66 -6.31
CA TYR A 137 -13.68 -10.26 -5.47
C TYR A 137 -13.45 -8.88 -4.84
N VAL A 138 -14.47 -8.02 -4.94
CA VAL A 138 -14.43 -6.65 -4.42
C VAL A 138 -15.13 -6.60 -3.05
N PRO A 139 -14.42 -6.26 -1.96
CA PRO A 139 -15.01 -6.13 -0.64
C PRO A 139 -16.17 -5.12 -0.64
N GLY A 140 -17.30 -5.50 -0.04
CA GLY A 140 -18.52 -4.68 0.00
C GLY A 140 -19.57 -5.00 -1.08
N THR A 141 -19.26 -5.85 -2.05
CA THR A 141 -20.23 -6.37 -3.04
C THR A 141 -20.78 -7.73 -2.62
N THR A 142 -21.99 -8.12 -3.05
CA THR A 142 -22.51 -9.47 -2.74
C THR A 142 -21.84 -10.53 -3.61
N MET A 143 -21.81 -11.80 -3.16
CA MET A 143 -21.24 -12.86 -3.99
C MET A 143 -22.04 -13.04 -5.29
N ASN A 144 -23.34 -12.76 -5.25
CA ASN A 144 -24.17 -12.74 -6.44
C ASN A 144 -23.76 -11.63 -7.43
N ASP A 145 -23.39 -10.44 -6.95
CA ASP A 145 -22.90 -9.34 -7.81
C ASP A 145 -21.55 -9.68 -8.43
N HIS A 146 -20.68 -10.36 -7.67
CA HIS A 146 -19.39 -10.86 -8.14
C HIS A 146 -19.55 -11.89 -9.27
N ILE A 147 -20.37 -12.92 -9.06
CA ILE A 147 -20.69 -13.95 -10.07
C ILE A 147 -21.32 -13.32 -11.31
N THR A 148 -22.25 -12.38 -11.10
CA THR A 148 -22.91 -11.67 -12.20
C THR A 148 -21.90 -10.87 -13.01
N SER A 149 -20.96 -10.18 -12.36
CA SER A 149 -19.89 -9.41 -13.01
C SER A 149 -18.90 -10.30 -13.77
N PHE A 150 -18.57 -11.48 -13.24
CA PHE A 150 -17.75 -12.48 -13.94
C PHE A 150 -18.44 -13.00 -15.20
N ASN A 151 -19.71 -13.44 -15.09
CA ASN A 151 -20.49 -13.97 -16.21
C ASN A 151 -20.70 -12.93 -17.31
N LYS A 152 -20.90 -11.66 -16.92
CA LYS A 152 -20.95 -10.51 -17.83
C LYS A 152 -19.66 -10.39 -18.63
N LEU A 153 -18.50 -10.44 -17.97
CA LEU A 153 -17.20 -10.32 -18.62
C LEU A 153 -16.87 -11.50 -19.53
N ALA A 154 -17.30 -12.72 -19.16
CA ALA A 154 -17.23 -13.90 -20.02
C ALA A 154 -18.10 -13.76 -21.28
N THR A 155 -19.32 -13.23 -21.15
CA THR A 155 -20.24 -12.97 -22.26
C THR A 155 -19.69 -11.90 -23.22
N ASP A 156 -19.08 -10.85 -22.69
CA ASP A 156 -18.41 -9.82 -23.47
C ASP A 156 -17.27 -10.38 -24.32
N LEU A 157 -16.44 -11.26 -23.73
CA LEU A 157 -15.38 -11.94 -24.45
C LEU A 157 -15.93 -12.87 -25.54
N GLN A 158 -17.04 -13.57 -25.26
CA GLN A 158 -17.71 -14.41 -26.24
C GLN A 158 -18.24 -13.60 -27.44
N ASN A 159 -18.82 -12.42 -27.20
CA ASN A 159 -19.27 -11.49 -28.25
C ASN A 159 -18.11 -10.95 -29.11
N MET A 160 -16.89 -10.98 -28.58
CA MET A 160 -15.65 -10.65 -29.30
C MET A 160 -14.95 -11.87 -29.94
N ASP A 161 -15.66 -13.00 -30.09
CA ASP A 161 -15.14 -14.28 -30.60
C ASP A 161 -13.96 -14.83 -29.76
N VAL A 162 -13.95 -14.58 -28.45
CA VAL A 162 -13.01 -15.15 -27.49
C VAL A 162 -13.77 -16.10 -26.57
N THR A 163 -13.57 -17.40 -26.76
CA THR A 163 -14.20 -18.44 -25.95
C THR A 163 -13.19 -19.09 -25.01
N PHE A 164 -13.60 -19.35 -23.77
CA PHE A 164 -12.87 -20.17 -22.80
C PHE A 164 -13.61 -21.50 -22.62
N SER A 165 -12.91 -22.56 -22.21
CA SER A 165 -13.60 -23.79 -21.84
C SER A 165 -14.42 -23.57 -20.56
N ASP A 166 -15.49 -24.35 -20.36
CA ASP A 166 -16.33 -24.23 -19.16
C ASP A 166 -15.52 -24.47 -17.87
N GLY A 167 -14.58 -25.42 -17.92
CA GLY A 167 -13.65 -25.71 -16.83
C GLY A 167 -12.68 -24.56 -16.54
N ASP A 168 -12.12 -23.92 -17.56
CA ASP A 168 -11.25 -22.76 -17.36
C ASP A 168 -12.01 -21.60 -16.72
N MET A 169 -13.27 -21.37 -17.13
CA MET A 169 -14.12 -20.34 -16.53
C MET A 169 -14.43 -20.65 -15.07
N ALA A 170 -14.68 -21.91 -14.72
CA ALA A 170 -14.90 -22.35 -13.36
C ALA A 170 -13.66 -22.13 -12.46
N LEU A 171 -12.47 -22.48 -12.95
CA LEU A 171 -11.19 -22.27 -12.25
C LEU A 171 -10.85 -20.79 -12.10
N MET A 172 -11.05 -19.98 -13.14
CA MET A 172 -10.85 -18.53 -13.07
C MET A 172 -11.78 -17.88 -12.04
N LEU A 173 -13.06 -18.29 -11.98
CA LEU A 173 -14.00 -17.80 -10.97
C LEU A 173 -13.57 -18.21 -9.55
N LEU A 174 -13.09 -19.44 -9.33
CA LEU A 174 -12.57 -19.87 -8.03
C LEU A 174 -11.33 -19.07 -7.61
N SER A 175 -10.38 -18.85 -8.53
CA SER A 175 -9.17 -18.06 -8.28
C SER A 175 -9.42 -16.57 -7.99
N SER A 176 -10.64 -16.09 -8.29
CA SER A 176 -11.04 -14.70 -8.02
C SER A 176 -11.52 -14.47 -6.58
N LEU A 177 -11.71 -15.53 -5.79
CA LEU A 177 -12.31 -15.45 -4.46
C LEU A 177 -11.28 -15.08 -3.38
N PRO A 178 -11.68 -14.44 -2.27
CA PRO A 178 -10.80 -14.19 -1.12
C PRO A 178 -10.45 -15.49 -0.38
N ASP A 179 -9.35 -15.47 0.39
CA ASP A 179 -8.86 -16.59 1.22
C ASP A 179 -9.94 -17.20 2.14
N GLU A 180 -10.95 -16.43 2.53
CA GLU A 180 -12.10 -16.91 3.30
C GLU A 180 -12.86 -18.07 2.63
N TYR A 181 -12.73 -18.22 1.31
CA TYR A 181 -13.38 -19.23 0.50
C TYR A 181 -12.43 -20.39 0.12
N GLU A 182 -11.18 -20.39 0.59
CA GLU A 182 -10.18 -21.44 0.31
C GLU A 182 -10.68 -22.85 0.68
N HIS A 183 -11.46 -22.96 1.77
CA HIS A 183 -12.06 -24.25 2.14
C HIS A 183 -13.12 -24.73 1.12
N LEU A 184 -13.86 -23.81 0.50
CA LEU A 184 -14.81 -24.14 -0.55
C LEU A 184 -14.09 -24.55 -1.84
N GLU A 185 -13.04 -23.82 -2.20
CA GLU A 185 -12.16 -24.13 -3.35
C GLU A 185 -11.57 -25.54 -3.21
N THR A 186 -10.90 -25.82 -2.09
CA THR A 186 -10.32 -27.15 -1.82
C THR A 186 -11.35 -28.27 -1.81
N THR A 187 -12.58 -28.00 -1.34
CA THR A 187 -13.66 -29.01 -1.33
C THR A 187 -14.19 -29.29 -2.73
N LEU A 188 -14.28 -28.27 -3.59
CA LEU A 188 -14.78 -28.41 -4.96
C LEU A 188 -13.75 -29.09 -5.88
N LEU A 189 -12.46 -28.82 -5.66
CA LEU A 189 -11.35 -29.39 -6.43
C LEU A 189 -10.92 -30.79 -5.94
N HIS A 190 -11.27 -31.20 -4.72
CA HIS A 190 -10.87 -32.49 -4.18
C HIS A 190 -11.67 -33.65 -4.83
N GLY A 191 -11.04 -34.35 -5.77
CA GLY A 191 -11.55 -35.59 -6.36
C GLY A 191 -12.39 -35.42 -7.64
N ASN A 192 -12.46 -34.19 -8.18
CA ASN A 192 -13.09 -33.90 -9.47
C ASN A 192 -12.04 -33.36 -10.45
N ASP A 193 -11.79 -34.08 -11.54
CA ASP A 193 -10.83 -33.67 -12.58
C ASP A 193 -11.43 -32.65 -13.57
N GLU A 194 -12.76 -32.55 -13.63
CA GLU A 194 -13.50 -31.56 -14.43
C GLU A 194 -14.57 -30.90 -13.56
N ILE A 195 -14.61 -29.57 -13.54
CA ILE A 195 -15.58 -28.78 -12.79
C ILE A 195 -16.30 -27.80 -13.72
N SER A 196 -17.63 -27.71 -13.60
CA SER A 196 -18.41 -26.80 -14.44
C SER A 196 -18.62 -25.43 -13.79
N LEU A 197 -18.74 -24.37 -14.59
CA LEU A 197 -18.99 -23.02 -14.09
C LEU A 197 -20.30 -22.95 -13.30
N LYS A 198 -21.29 -23.74 -13.72
CA LYS A 198 -22.61 -23.84 -13.08
C LYS A 198 -22.52 -24.46 -11.68
N GLU A 199 -21.68 -25.48 -11.48
CA GLU A 199 -21.47 -26.10 -10.17
C GLU A 199 -20.80 -25.13 -9.20
N VAL A 200 -19.77 -24.40 -9.66
CA VAL A 200 -19.10 -23.36 -8.86
C VAL A 200 -20.09 -22.26 -8.47
N CYS A 201 -20.87 -21.74 -9.41
CA CYS A 201 -21.88 -20.71 -9.11
C CYS A 201 -22.91 -21.20 -8.09
N SER A 202 -23.39 -22.44 -8.24
CA SER A 202 -24.38 -23.04 -7.33
C SER A 202 -23.80 -23.29 -5.93
N ALA A 203 -22.54 -23.71 -5.86
CA ALA A 203 -21.81 -23.94 -4.60
C ALA A 203 -21.56 -22.63 -3.86
N LEU A 204 -21.16 -21.58 -4.57
CA LEU A 204 -20.96 -20.23 -4.02
C LEU A 204 -22.28 -19.65 -3.49
N TYR A 205 -23.37 -19.77 -4.24
CA TYR A 205 -24.69 -19.32 -3.80
C TYR A 205 -25.13 -20.06 -2.53
N SER A 206 -25.00 -21.39 -2.51
CA SER A 206 -25.35 -22.23 -1.36
C SER A 206 -24.49 -21.92 -0.13
N TYR A 207 -23.21 -21.59 -0.35
CA TYR A 207 -22.28 -21.18 0.71
C TYR A 207 -22.66 -19.81 1.29
N GLU A 208 -22.98 -18.82 0.45
CA GLU A 208 -23.39 -17.49 0.89
C GLU A 208 -24.71 -17.51 1.68
N GLN A 209 -25.69 -18.31 1.26
CA GLN A 209 -26.95 -18.48 2.00
C GLN A 209 -26.71 -19.06 3.39
N ARG A 210 -25.87 -20.11 3.51
CA ARG A 210 -25.48 -20.69 4.80
C ARG A 210 -24.72 -19.70 5.70
N LYS A 211 -23.91 -18.81 5.12
CA LYS A 211 -23.21 -17.72 5.84
C LYS A 211 -24.21 -16.70 6.39
N ARG A 212 -25.20 -16.27 5.60
CA ARG A 212 -26.28 -15.35 6.02
C ARG A 212 -27.19 -15.94 7.09
N GLU A 213 -27.55 -17.21 6.98
CA GLU A 213 -28.37 -17.89 8.01
C GLU A 213 -27.64 -17.97 9.35
N LYS A 214 -26.33 -18.25 9.37
CA LYS A 214 -25.52 -18.27 10.60
C LYS A 214 -25.37 -16.87 11.24
N GLN A 215 -25.30 -15.81 10.44
CA GLN A 215 -25.28 -14.43 10.95
C GLN A 215 -26.62 -14.01 11.58
N LYS A 216 -27.75 -14.39 10.97
CA LYS A 216 -29.09 -14.13 11.55
C LYS A 216 -29.35 -14.88 12.86
N VAL A 217 -28.76 -16.06 13.04
CA VAL A 217 -28.86 -16.83 14.29
C VAL A 217 -28.02 -16.19 15.41
N ASN A 218 -26.84 -15.65 15.10
CA ASN A 218 -25.99 -14.96 16.09
C ASN A 218 -26.58 -13.63 16.59
N ASP A 219 -27.30 -12.87 15.76
CA ASP A 219 -27.97 -11.64 16.20
C ASP A 219 -29.24 -11.91 17.02
N GLY A 220 -29.86 -13.09 16.86
CA GLY A 220 -31.05 -13.50 17.61
C GLY A 220 -30.77 -14.17 18.95
N GLU A 221 -29.58 -14.74 19.16
CA GLU A 221 -29.24 -15.53 20.36
C GLU A 221 -28.69 -14.71 21.55
N ALA A 222 -28.57 -13.38 21.42
CA ALA A 222 -28.26 -12.49 22.56
C ALA A 222 -29.46 -12.26 23.51
N LEU A 223 -30.65 -12.76 23.17
CA LEU A 223 -31.86 -12.68 23.99
C LEU A 223 -32.46 -14.08 24.15
N PHE A 224 -32.30 -14.66 25.34
CA PHE A 224 -33.06 -15.73 26.00
C PHE A 224 -32.21 -16.86 26.60
N VAL A 225 -32.04 -16.79 27.92
CA VAL A 225 -31.57 -17.87 28.79
C VAL A 225 -32.74 -18.83 29.08
N ARG A 226 -32.64 -20.10 28.68
CA ARG A 226 -32.92 -21.32 29.50
C ARG A 226 -32.93 -22.58 28.63
N GLY A 227 -32.35 -23.65 29.17
CA GLY A 227 -31.89 -24.81 28.42
C GLY A 227 -32.95 -25.78 27.91
N ARG A 228 -32.53 -26.58 26.93
CA ARG A 228 -32.66 -28.06 26.94
C ARG A 228 -31.78 -28.66 25.84
N SER A 229 -31.14 -29.76 26.21
CA SER A 229 -30.26 -30.60 25.41
C SER A 229 -30.92 -31.08 24.12
N GLN A 230 -30.24 -30.92 22.99
CA GLN A 230 -30.30 -31.87 21.88
C GLN A 230 -28.93 -32.00 21.22
N ASN A 231 -28.48 -33.25 21.14
CA ASN A 231 -27.22 -33.71 20.58
C ASN A 231 -27.03 -33.22 19.14
N ASN A 232 -26.01 -32.39 18.92
CA ASN A 232 -25.37 -32.28 17.61
C ASN A 232 -23.92 -32.68 17.78
N MET A 233 -23.50 -33.68 16.99
CA MET A 233 -22.10 -34.09 16.87
C MET A 233 -21.28 -32.88 16.43
N ARG A 234 -20.64 -32.23 17.40
CA ARG A 234 -19.52 -31.33 17.16
C ARG A 234 -18.44 -32.15 16.48
N THR A 235 -18.19 -31.92 15.18
CA THR A 235 -16.84 -32.03 14.67
C THR A 235 -16.01 -30.98 15.40
N LYS A 236 -15.50 -31.34 16.58
CA LYS A 236 -14.35 -30.68 17.18
C LYS A 236 -13.19 -30.85 16.20
N LYS A 237 -13.04 -29.96 15.22
CA LYS A 237 -11.69 -29.53 14.86
C LYS A 237 -11.24 -28.71 16.07
N GLY A 238 -10.67 -29.39 17.06
CA GLY A 238 -9.94 -28.68 18.11
C GLY A 238 -8.87 -27.86 17.39
N ARG A 239 -8.66 -26.60 17.80
CA ARG A 239 -7.39 -25.91 17.53
C ARG A 239 -6.27 -26.92 17.72
N SER A 240 -5.31 -26.97 16.80
CA SER A 240 -4.13 -27.80 17.02
C SER A 240 -3.59 -27.40 18.38
N LYS A 241 -3.41 -28.35 19.30
CA LYS A 241 -3.04 -28.01 20.68
C LYS A 241 -1.69 -27.28 20.74
N LEU A 242 -0.88 -27.41 19.70
CA LEU A 242 0.39 -26.71 19.51
C LEU A 242 0.24 -25.20 19.20
N GLU A 243 -0.94 -24.72 18.81
CA GLU A 243 -1.22 -23.28 18.62
C GLU A 243 -1.34 -22.52 19.96
N ASP A 244 -1.52 -23.24 21.06
CA ASP A 244 -1.46 -22.69 22.42
C ASP A 244 -0.06 -22.96 22.99
N PRO A 245 0.85 -21.97 23.01
CA PRO A 245 2.20 -22.14 23.53
C PRO A 245 2.23 -22.35 25.05
N ASP A 246 1.16 -21.96 25.75
CA ASP A 246 1.10 -22.07 27.20
C ASP A 246 0.56 -23.40 27.70
N SER A 247 -0.06 -24.17 26.81
CA SER A 247 -0.58 -25.49 27.13
C SER A 247 0.54 -26.42 27.62
N LYS A 248 0.25 -27.19 28.67
CA LYS A 248 1.18 -28.20 29.21
C LYS A 248 1.62 -29.19 28.13
N GLU A 249 0.72 -29.56 27.23
CA GLU A 249 1.00 -30.51 26.16
C GLU A 249 1.97 -29.95 25.12
N THR A 250 1.85 -28.66 24.77
CA THR A 250 2.82 -27.97 23.89
C THR A 250 4.19 -27.89 24.54
N LYS A 251 4.25 -27.55 25.84
CA LYS A 251 5.49 -27.50 26.61
C LYS A 251 6.18 -28.87 26.67
N GLU A 252 5.43 -29.93 26.98
CA GLU A 252 5.94 -31.31 26.96
C GLU A 252 6.37 -31.77 25.57
N PHE A 253 5.65 -31.36 24.52
CA PHE A 253 6.03 -31.65 23.14
C PHE A 253 7.37 -31.00 22.79
N VAL A 254 7.53 -29.70 23.08
CA VAL A 254 8.78 -28.97 22.84
C VAL A 254 9.94 -29.61 23.60
N GLU A 255 9.75 -29.95 24.87
CA GLU A 255 10.79 -30.61 25.69
C GLU A 255 11.23 -31.95 25.08
N LYS A 256 10.28 -32.77 24.60
CA LYS A 256 10.59 -34.03 23.90
C LYS A 256 11.34 -33.79 22.58
N GLN A 257 10.99 -32.75 21.82
CA GLN A 257 11.70 -32.41 20.59
C GLN A 257 13.13 -31.93 20.87
N VAL A 258 13.34 -31.14 21.93
CA VAL A 258 14.69 -30.71 22.35
C VAL A 258 15.54 -31.92 22.75
N ILE A 259 15.01 -32.83 23.59
CA ILE A 259 15.72 -34.05 24.00
C ILE A 259 16.09 -34.91 22.79
N LEU A 260 15.15 -35.12 21.87
CA LEU A 260 15.40 -35.90 20.65
C LEU A 260 16.48 -35.23 19.79
N THR A 261 16.35 -33.92 19.54
CA THR A 261 17.30 -33.17 18.71
C THR A 261 18.70 -33.19 19.30
N ASP A 262 18.83 -32.96 20.62
CA ASP A 262 20.11 -33.02 21.31
C ASP A 262 20.71 -34.43 21.25
N SER A 263 19.90 -35.48 21.37
CA SER A 263 20.38 -36.86 21.26
C SER A 263 20.99 -37.14 19.88
N VAL A 264 20.38 -36.63 18.81
CA VAL A 264 20.87 -36.77 17.43
C VAL A 264 22.12 -35.93 17.23
N LEU A 265 22.10 -34.64 17.59
CA LEU A 265 23.24 -33.75 17.38
C LEU A 265 24.47 -34.13 18.22
N LYS A 266 24.30 -34.79 19.37
CA LYS A 266 25.41 -35.35 20.16
C LYS A 266 26.17 -36.47 19.43
N THR A 267 25.54 -37.15 18.49
CA THR A 267 26.23 -38.17 17.65
C THR A 267 27.08 -37.55 16.54
N CYS A 268 26.95 -36.24 16.29
CA CYS A 268 27.67 -35.55 15.22
C CYS A 268 29.11 -35.20 15.65
N GLU A 269 30.07 -36.05 15.30
CA GLU A 269 31.49 -35.90 15.67
C GLU A 269 32.15 -34.62 15.12
N ILE A 270 31.60 -34.03 14.06
CA ILE A 270 32.14 -32.82 13.43
C ILE A 270 31.59 -31.52 14.03
N ARG A 271 30.55 -31.57 14.87
CA ARG A 271 29.86 -30.38 15.39
C ARG A 271 30.82 -29.43 16.11
N ASP A 272 31.69 -29.98 16.95
CA ASP A 272 32.61 -29.17 17.76
C ASP A 272 33.74 -28.59 16.91
N LYS A 273 34.23 -29.37 15.94
CA LYS A 273 35.24 -28.90 14.96
C LYS A 273 34.68 -27.76 14.09
N LEU A 274 33.43 -27.89 13.64
CA LEU A 274 32.74 -26.83 12.89
C LEU A 274 32.55 -25.58 13.75
N ARG A 275 32.10 -25.75 15.00
CA ARG A 275 31.93 -24.63 15.94
C ARG A 275 33.24 -23.88 16.17
N GLU A 276 34.33 -24.60 16.41
CA GLU A 276 35.66 -24.01 16.61
C GLU A 276 36.11 -23.25 15.35
N ARG A 277 35.97 -23.85 14.17
CA ARG A 277 36.36 -23.20 12.91
C ARG A 277 35.52 -21.96 12.63
N LEU A 278 34.20 -22.04 12.80
CA LEU A 278 33.29 -20.90 12.61
C LEU A 278 33.60 -19.79 13.61
N THR A 279 33.84 -20.12 14.88
CA THR A 279 34.20 -19.13 15.91
C THR A 279 35.45 -18.36 15.50
N LYS A 280 36.52 -19.05 15.08
CA LYS A 280 37.75 -18.41 14.60
C LYS A 280 37.53 -17.53 13.37
N LEU A 281 36.69 -17.96 12.42
CA LEU A 281 36.35 -17.18 11.23
C LEU A 281 35.47 -15.96 11.55
N PHE A 282 34.69 -16.02 12.63
CA PHE A 282 33.82 -14.92 13.06
C PHE A 282 34.54 -13.94 13.99
N ASP A 283 35.67 -14.32 14.60
CA ASP A 283 36.40 -13.50 15.57
C ASP A 283 37.30 -12.45 14.91
N PHE A 284 36.68 -11.43 14.33
CA PHE A 284 37.36 -10.27 13.76
C PHE A 284 36.54 -8.99 14.00
N PRO A 285 37.18 -7.80 14.06
CA PRO A 285 36.49 -6.53 14.25
C PRO A 285 35.54 -6.18 13.09
N LYS A 286 34.30 -5.81 13.43
CA LYS A 286 33.23 -5.47 12.49
C LYS A 286 32.72 -4.06 12.74
N TYR A 287 32.68 -3.25 11.69
CA TYR A 287 32.18 -1.88 11.72
C TYR A 287 30.95 -1.77 10.81
N ASN A 288 29.92 -1.08 11.28
CA ASN A 288 28.85 -0.60 10.40
C ASN A 288 29.26 0.73 9.76
N VAL A 289 28.58 1.09 8.67
CA VAL A 289 28.72 2.40 8.02
C VAL A 289 28.49 3.52 9.05
N PRO A 290 29.46 4.43 9.24
CA PRO A 290 29.28 5.59 10.09
C PRO A 290 28.14 6.49 9.59
N PHE A 291 27.52 7.24 10.49
CA PHE A 291 26.56 8.27 10.14
C PHE A 291 26.78 9.52 10.98
N ARG A 292 26.39 10.68 10.45
CA ARG A 292 26.58 11.97 11.10
C ARG A 292 25.27 12.54 11.62
N ALA A 293 25.28 13.01 12.86
CA ALA A 293 24.22 13.81 13.46
C ALA A 293 24.85 15.00 14.19
N GLY A 294 24.26 16.19 14.10
CA GLY A 294 24.94 17.43 14.49
C GLY A 294 26.35 17.50 13.88
N ASP A 295 27.34 17.68 14.76
CA ASP A 295 28.77 17.70 14.45
C ASP A 295 29.52 16.44 14.90
N LYS A 296 28.81 15.35 15.21
CA LYS A 296 29.40 14.09 15.69
C LYS A 296 29.17 12.95 14.72
N TYR A 297 30.08 11.98 14.76
CA TYR A 297 30.00 10.72 14.03
C TYR A 297 29.58 9.60 14.97
N PHE A 298 28.75 8.70 14.46
CA PHE A 298 28.22 7.56 15.18
C PHE A 298 28.40 6.30 14.34
N TYR A 299 28.77 5.19 14.98
CA TYR A 299 28.91 3.92 14.28
C TYR A 299 28.77 2.75 15.25
N PHE A 300 28.32 1.60 14.73
CA PHE A 300 28.32 0.35 15.48
C PHE A 300 29.61 -0.42 15.26
N HIS A 301 30.18 -0.95 16.34
CA HIS A 301 31.37 -1.78 16.30
C HIS A 301 31.21 -3.03 17.17
N ASN A 302 31.72 -4.15 16.68
CA ASN A 302 31.84 -5.41 17.43
C ASN A 302 33.27 -5.91 17.32
N THR A 303 33.92 -6.15 18.46
CA THR A 303 35.34 -6.56 18.49
C THR A 303 35.59 -7.94 17.88
N GLY A 304 34.56 -8.76 17.71
CA GLY A 304 34.67 -10.12 17.17
C GLY A 304 33.44 -10.94 17.53
N LEU A 305 33.38 -11.33 18.80
CA LEU A 305 32.41 -12.29 19.34
C LEU A 305 31.48 -11.67 20.39
N GLN A 306 31.38 -10.34 20.48
CA GLN A 306 30.40 -9.72 21.38
C GLN A 306 28.99 -10.15 20.96
N PRO A 307 28.08 -10.49 21.89
CA PRO A 307 26.70 -10.87 21.57
C PRO A 307 25.99 -9.82 20.72
N GLN A 308 26.20 -8.54 21.03
CA GLN A 308 25.64 -7.41 20.31
C GLN A 308 26.70 -6.34 20.02
N LYS A 309 26.49 -5.60 18.92
CA LYS A 309 27.35 -4.49 18.52
C LYS A 309 27.16 -3.32 19.49
N VAL A 310 28.25 -2.61 19.78
CA VAL A 310 28.27 -1.43 20.66
C VAL A 310 28.19 -0.17 19.79
N LEU A 311 27.39 0.82 20.21
CA LEU A 311 27.29 2.12 19.54
C LEU A 311 28.36 3.06 20.10
N TYR A 312 29.19 3.58 19.21
CA TYR A 312 30.24 4.56 19.51
C TYR A 312 29.86 5.95 18.99
N VAL A 313 30.44 6.97 19.61
CA VAL A 313 30.39 8.37 19.20
C VAL A 313 31.80 8.97 19.12
N GLN A 314 32.04 9.83 18.14
CA GLN A 314 33.30 10.55 17.92
C GLN A 314 33.02 12.01 17.49
N ASP A 315 33.92 12.93 17.87
CA ASP A 315 33.85 14.34 17.44
C ASP A 315 34.38 14.57 16.02
N SER A 316 35.21 13.65 15.52
CA SER A 316 35.78 13.67 14.16
C SER A 316 36.12 12.23 13.75
N LEU A 317 36.32 11.99 12.46
CA LEU A 317 36.62 10.66 11.92
C LEU A 317 37.89 10.05 12.53
N ASP A 318 38.94 10.87 12.70
CA ASP A 318 40.19 10.48 13.36
C ASP A 318 40.16 10.68 14.89
N GLY A 319 39.03 11.10 15.43
CA GLY A 319 38.84 11.39 16.84
C GLY A 319 38.85 10.11 17.69
N LYS A 320 39.14 10.26 18.98
CA LYS A 320 39.06 9.14 19.92
C LYS A 320 37.61 8.66 20.04
N PRO A 321 37.31 7.37 19.79
CA PRO A 321 35.98 6.85 19.95
C PRO A 321 35.59 6.66 21.42
N GLU A 322 34.34 6.98 21.72
CA GLU A 322 33.73 6.72 23.01
C GLU A 322 32.52 5.82 22.88
N VAL A 323 32.37 4.86 23.79
CA VAL A 323 31.14 4.08 23.92
C VAL A 323 30.01 5.03 24.31
N LEU A 324 28.96 5.07 23.50
CA LEU A 324 27.71 5.77 23.80
C LEU A 324 26.69 4.82 24.43
N LEU A 325 26.49 3.64 23.82
CA LEU A 325 25.56 2.62 24.32
C LEU A 325 26.14 1.23 24.08
N ASP A 326 26.27 0.44 25.14
CA ASP A 326 26.63 -0.98 25.09
C ASP A 326 25.40 -1.85 25.39
N PRO A 327 24.76 -2.47 24.38
CA PRO A 327 23.61 -3.33 24.62
C PRO A 327 23.93 -4.55 25.48
N ASN A 328 25.20 -4.98 25.53
CA ASN A 328 25.61 -6.16 26.29
C ASN A 328 25.56 -5.93 27.81
N THR A 329 25.42 -4.67 28.27
CA THR A 329 25.27 -4.34 29.70
C THR A 329 23.81 -4.15 30.11
N LEU A 330 22.84 -4.31 29.19
CA LEU A 330 21.42 -4.06 29.47
C LEU A 330 20.74 -5.20 30.23
N SER A 331 21.23 -6.43 30.12
CA SER A 331 20.80 -7.55 30.96
C SER A 331 21.95 -8.50 31.30
N GLU A 332 21.91 -9.07 32.51
CA GLU A 332 22.93 -10.02 32.98
C GLU A 332 22.94 -11.33 32.17
N ASP A 333 21.78 -11.72 31.65
CA ASP A 333 21.58 -12.96 30.87
C ASP A 333 21.68 -12.76 29.34
N GLY A 334 21.91 -11.52 28.88
CA GLY A 334 22.00 -11.18 27.46
C GLY A 334 20.68 -11.29 26.67
N THR A 335 19.54 -11.42 27.33
CA THR A 335 18.21 -11.55 26.69
C THR A 335 17.63 -10.22 26.17
N ILE A 336 18.21 -9.08 26.53
CA ILE A 336 17.79 -7.77 26.01
C ILE A 336 18.61 -7.43 24.77
N ALA A 337 17.93 -7.12 23.67
CA ALA A 337 18.54 -6.70 22.42
C ALA A 337 18.17 -5.28 22.02
N LEU A 338 19.15 -4.56 21.48
CA LEU A 338 18.92 -3.28 20.81
C LEU A 338 18.22 -3.54 19.47
N SER A 339 17.00 -3.03 19.31
CA SER A 339 16.18 -3.26 18.10
C SER A 339 16.17 -2.07 17.15
N MET A 340 16.29 -0.85 17.67
CA MET A 340 16.33 0.38 16.88
C MET A 340 17.05 1.50 17.65
N CYS A 341 17.56 2.49 16.93
CA CYS A 341 18.02 3.73 17.55
C CYS A 341 17.93 4.91 16.57
N ALA A 342 17.75 6.11 17.11
CA ALA A 342 17.80 7.34 16.34
C ALA A 342 18.44 8.46 17.19
N VAL A 343 19.41 9.15 16.59
CA VAL A 343 20.04 10.33 17.20
C VAL A 343 19.28 11.58 16.77
N SER A 344 18.99 12.45 17.72
CA SER A 344 18.43 13.79 17.48
C SER A 344 19.31 14.62 16.52
N LYS A 345 18.71 15.57 15.80
CA LYS A 345 19.41 16.30 14.73
C LYS A 345 20.61 17.11 15.22
N ASP A 346 20.55 17.60 16.47
CA ASP A 346 21.64 18.32 17.15
C ASP A 346 22.58 17.42 17.97
N ALA A 347 22.42 16.09 17.85
CA ALA A 347 23.23 15.07 18.52
C ALA A 347 23.26 15.16 20.05
N LYS A 348 22.23 15.75 20.68
CA LYS A 348 22.15 15.84 22.16
C LYS A 348 21.50 14.62 22.79
N TYR A 349 20.57 14.00 22.08
CA TYR A 349 19.79 12.86 22.55
C TYR A 349 19.89 11.66 21.61
N LEU A 350 19.95 10.47 22.19
CA LEU A 350 19.76 9.18 21.54
C LEU A 350 18.47 8.57 22.06
N ALA A 351 17.51 8.30 21.17
CA ALA A 351 16.40 7.42 21.49
C ALA A 351 16.75 6.01 21.01
N TYR A 352 16.58 5.01 21.88
CA TYR A 352 16.96 3.62 21.60
C TYR A 352 15.87 2.65 22.06
N GLY A 353 15.54 1.70 21.19
CA GLY A 353 14.53 0.67 21.42
C GLY A 353 15.18 -0.62 21.91
N ILE A 354 14.66 -1.17 22.99
CA ILE A 354 15.08 -2.45 23.53
C ILE A 354 13.95 -3.48 23.42
N SER A 355 14.33 -4.72 23.10
CA SER A 355 13.44 -5.87 22.99
C SER A 355 13.91 -6.96 23.91
N SER A 356 12.99 -7.57 24.67
CA SER A 356 13.31 -8.64 25.61
C SER A 356 13.00 -10.00 25.00
N SER A 357 13.86 -10.98 25.25
CA SER A 357 13.64 -12.40 24.93
C SER A 357 13.31 -12.68 23.46
N GLY A 358 13.83 -11.86 22.54
CA GLY A 358 13.60 -11.99 21.09
C GLY A 358 12.19 -11.58 20.62
N SER A 359 11.43 -10.88 21.46
CA SER A 359 10.14 -10.32 21.08
C SER A 359 10.28 -9.17 20.10
N ASP A 360 9.35 -9.06 19.15
CA ASP A 360 9.26 -7.86 18.28
C ASP A 360 8.72 -6.63 19.02
N TRP A 361 8.23 -6.79 20.26
CA TRP A 361 7.84 -5.64 21.07
C TRP A 361 9.07 -4.86 21.51
N VAL A 362 8.94 -3.55 21.45
CA VAL A 362 10.01 -2.59 21.73
C VAL A 362 9.55 -1.63 22.82
N THR A 363 10.44 -1.42 23.79
CA THR A 363 10.37 -0.30 24.72
C THR A 363 11.43 0.71 24.31
N VAL A 364 11.02 1.92 23.94
CA VAL A 364 11.95 3.00 23.60
C VAL A 364 12.31 3.77 24.87
N LYS A 365 13.60 4.03 25.03
CA LYS A 365 14.20 4.89 26.06
C LYS A 365 14.95 6.03 25.40
N VAL A 366 15.23 7.08 26.17
CA VAL A 366 16.02 8.22 25.72
C VAL A 366 17.24 8.40 26.63
N MET A 367 18.39 8.72 26.07
CA MET A 367 19.58 9.10 26.81
C MET A 367 20.23 10.36 26.23
N ARG A 368 20.95 11.09 27.07
CA ARG A 368 21.81 12.20 26.67
C ARG A 368 23.11 11.69 26.09
N VAL A 369 23.53 12.26 24.97
CA VAL A 369 24.80 11.90 24.30
C VAL A 369 26.01 12.45 25.06
N GLU A 370 25.89 13.63 25.67
CA GLU A 370 27.00 14.32 26.35
C GLU A 370 27.49 13.57 27.60
N ASP A 371 26.58 13.22 28.51
CA ASP A 371 26.91 12.63 29.81
C ASP A 371 26.41 11.19 29.98
N LYS A 372 25.82 10.61 28.92
CA LYS A 372 25.35 9.21 28.85
C LYS A 372 24.30 8.87 29.91
N ARG A 373 23.58 9.88 30.40
CA ARG A 373 22.49 9.70 31.37
C ARG A 373 21.18 9.39 30.66
N ASP A 374 20.47 8.38 31.15
CA ASP A 374 19.10 8.11 30.72
C ASP A 374 18.17 9.25 31.18
N GLU A 375 17.27 9.64 30.29
CA GLU A 375 16.11 10.47 30.58
C GLU A 375 14.97 9.59 31.14
N PRO A 376 14.00 10.16 31.87
CA PRO A 376 12.90 9.38 32.47
C PRO A 376 11.92 8.79 31.42
N ASP A 377 12.00 9.25 30.17
CA ASP A 377 11.17 8.92 29.04
C ASP A 377 11.18 7.40 28.75
N THR A 378 10.00 6.78 28.82
CA THR A 378 9.81 5.35 28.51
C THR A 378 8.56 5.16 27.68
N ILE A 379 8.72 4.65 26.46
CA ILE A 379 7.65 4.50 25.48
C ILE A 379 7.44 3.01 25.21
N SER A 380 6.30 2.48 25.63
CA SER A 380 5.94 1.07 25.49
C SER A 380 5.03 0.80 24.27
N TRP A 381 4.84 -0.48 23.95
CA TRP A 381 3.94 -0.96 22.89
C TRP A 381 4.35 -0.54 21.47
N VAL A 382 5.64 -0.28 21.28
CA VAL A 382 6.21 0.00 19.96
C VAL A 382 6.49 -1.32 19.27
N LYS A 383 6.09 -1.43 18.00
CA LYS A 383 6.39 -2.56 17.12
C LYS A 383 6.24 -2.10 15.68
N PHE A 384 7.15 -2.52 14.81
CA PHE A 384 7.20 -2.12 13.39
C PHE A 384 7.10 -0.60 13.18
N SER A 385 8.02 0.13 13.84
CA SER A 385 8.08 1.58 13.85
C SER A 385 9.52 2.07 13.68
N ASN A 386 9.67 3.32 13.25
CA ASN A 386 10.90 4.09 13.33
C ASN A 386 10.80 5.15 14.43
N ILE A 387 11.92 5.76 14.78
CA ILE A 387 11.96 6.95 15.63
C ILE A 387 12.39 8.13 14.77
N SER A 388 11.49 9.09 14.58
CA SER A 388 11.73 10.25 13.71
C SER A 388 11.73 11.56 14.48
N TRP A 389 12.91 12.03 14.85
CA TRP A 389 13.11 13.31 15.55
C TRP A 389 12.67 14.52 14.73
N THR A 390 12.05 15.48 15.41
CA THR A 390 11.90 16.85 14.87
C THR A 390 13.25 17.59 14.91
N CYS A 391 13.44 18.55 14.00
CA CYS A 391 14.69 19.30 13.92
C CYS A 391 14.96 20.21 15.12
N ASP A 392 13.95 20.52 15.93
CA ASP A 392 14.12 21.26 17.18
C ASP A 392 14.51 20.37 18.37
N SER A 393 14.69 19.06 18.16
CA SER A 393 15.04 18.06 19.16
C SER A 393 14.12 18.04 20.39
N LYS A 394 12.90 18.57 20.30
CA LYS A 394 11.94 18.57 21.42
C LYS A 394 11.18 17.25 21.56
N GLY A 395 11.27 16.38 20.57
CA GLY A 395 10.52 15.14 20.54
C GLY A 395 10.69 14.39 19.23
N PHE A 396 9.96 13.28 19.11
CA PHE A 396 10.01 12.42 17.94
C PHE A 396 8.65 11.79 17.65
N PHE A 397 8.41 11.52 16.38
CA PHE A 397 7.31 10.69 15.92
C PHE A 397 7.68 9.22 16.06
N TYR A 398 6.69 8.41 16.44
CA TYR A 398 6.78 6.96 16.50
C TYR A 398 5.39 6.34 16.31
N SER A 399 5.35 5.05 16.07
CA SER A 399 4.12 4.27 15.90
C SER A 399 4.02 3.23 17.01
N ARG A 400 2.83 3.05 17.57
CA ARG A 400 2.56 2.02 18.58
C ARG A 400 1.22 1.34 18.34
N TYR A 401 1.07 0.19 18.98
CA TYR A 401 -0.22 -0.50 19.08
C TYR A 401 -0.91 -0.14 20.38
N PRO A 402 -2.25 -0.27 20.44
CA PRO A 402 -3.00 -0.07 21.68
C PRO A 402 -2.50 -1.00 22.77
N ALA A 403 -2.37 -0.47 23.99
CA ALA A 403 -2.05 -1.29 25.15
C ALA A 403 -3.17 -2.33 25.40
N PRO A 404 -2.83 -3.53 25.92
CA PRO A 404 -3.80 -4.56 26.28
C PRO A 404 -4.79 -4.06 27.34
N LYS A 405 -6.05 -4.52 27.26
CA LYS A 405 -7.07 -4.16 28.26
C LYS A 405 -6.76 -4.85 29.60
N ASN A 406 -6.86 -4.10 30.71
CA ASN A 406 -6.86 -4.60 32.10
C ASN A 406 -5.61 -5.33 32.60
N GLY A 407 -4.39 -4.83 32.31
CA GLY A 407 -3.19 -5.30 33.00
C GLY A 407 -2.92 -6.80 32.86
N GLU A 408 -3.50 -7.44 31.83
CA GLU A 408 -3.09 -8.76 31.40
C GLU A 408 -1.58 -8.69 31.17
N LYS A 409 -0.84 -9.42 32.01
CA LYS A 409 0.59 -9.63 31.79
C LYS A 409 0.70 -10.48 30.53
N LEU A 410 0.69 -9.83 29.37
CA LEU A 410 1.13 -10.46 28.14
C LEU A 410 2.60 -10.79 28.33
N ASP A 411 2.95 -12.07 28.23
CA ASP A 411 4.34 -12.48 28.05
C ASP A 411 4.74 -12.08 26.63
N ALA A 412 5.09 -10.81 26.49
CA ALA A 412 5.29 -10.14 25.21
C ALA A 412 6.25 -10.92 24.31
N GLY A 413 5.77 -11.40 23.16
CA GLY A 413 6.49 -12.25 22.22
C GLY A 413 6.05 -13.71 22.19
N ARG A 414 5.20 -14.17 23.13
CA ARG A 414 4.58 -15.50 23.11
C ARG A 414 3.10 -15.47 22.74
N GLU A 415 2.47 -14.31 22.76
CA GLU A 415 1.08 -14.16 22.37
C GLU A 415 0.88 -14.41 20.87
N THR A 416 -0.30 -14.92 20.52
CA THR A 416 -0.71 -15.22 19.14
C THR A 416 -1.78 -14.26 18.62
N ASN A 417 -1.97 -13.14 19.33
CA ASN A 417 -2.96 -12.12 18.98
C ASN A 417 -2.52 -11.34 17.73
N ALA A 418 -3.47 -11.01 16.88
CA ALA A 418 -3.23 -10.10 15.76
C ALA A 418 -2.90 -8.70 16.29
N ASN A 419 -1.85 -8.08 15.74
CA ASN A 419 -1.52 -6.68 16.00
C ASN A 419 -2.39 -5.78 15.11
N LEU A 420 -3.43 -5.16 15.69
CA LEU A 420 -4.41 -4.33 14.98
C LEU A 420 -4.39 -2.89 15.49
N HIS A 421 -4.84 -1.97 14.64
CA HIS A 421 -5.02 -0.54 14.94
C HIS A 421 -3.71 0.17 15.32
N GLN A 422 -2.66 0.03 14.50
CA GLN A 422 -1.43 0.80 14.72
C GLN A 422 -1.71 2.30 14.59
N GLU A 423 -1.21 3.09 15.52
CA GLU A 423 -1.41 4.54 15.58
C GLU A 423 -0.06 5.26 15.55
N VAL A 424 -0.04 6.49 15.04
CA VAL A 424 1.14 7.35 15.05
C VAL A 424 1.01 8.38 16.17
N TYR A 425 2.05 8.50 16.99
CA TYR A 425 2.14 9.44 18.09
C TYR A 425 3.36 10.34 17.93
N TYR A 426 3.30 11.50 18.57
CA TYR A 426 4.45 12.36 18.82
C TYR A 426 4.73 12.41 20.31
N HIS A 427 5.93 12.01 20.71
CA HIS A 427 6.41 12.05 22.07
C HIS A 427 7.21 13.33 22.30
N SER A 428 6.90 14.07 23.37
CA SER A 428 7.67 15.24 23.80
C SER A 428 8.66 14.84 24.88
N LEU A 429 9.91 15.28 24.75
CA LEU A 429 10.94 14.92 25.73
C LEU A 429 10.61 15.40 27.15
N GLY A 430 10.89 14.53 28.12
CA GLY A 430 10.64 14.75 29.54
C GLY A 430 9.17 14.61 29.95
N THR A 431 8.30 14.06 29.09
CA THR A 431 6.88 13.84 29.40
C THR A 431 6.55 12.36 29.55
N ASP A 432 5.41 12.05 30.19
CA ASP A 432 4.95 10.66 30.30
C ASP A 432 4.33 10.19 28.98
N GLN A 433 4.41 8.90 28.67
CA GLN A 433 3.85 8.34 27.43
C GLN A 433 2.32 8.55 27.29
N SER A 434 1.61 8.78 28.39
CA SER A 434 0.18 9.13 28.38
C SER A 434 -0.09 10.55 27.89
N ASP A 435 0.94 11.41 27.85
CA ASP A 435 0.87 12.78 27.38
C ASP A 435 1.12 12.93 25.87
N ASP A 436 1.47 11.84 25.20
CA ASP A 436 1.81 11.80 23.78
C ASP A 436 0.65 12.24 22.89
N VAL A 437 0.98 12.98 21.83
CA VAL A 437 -0.02 13.51 20.89
C VAL A 437 -0.35 12.45 19.85
N LEU A 438 -1.60 12.00 19.81
CA LEU A 438 -2.11 11.15 18.72
C LEU A 438 -2.10 11.95 17.40
N CYS A 439 -1.19 11.60 16.51
CA CYS A 439 -0.98 12.30 15.24
C CYS A 439 -1.77 11.69 14.09
N TRP A 440 -1.98 10.37 14.11
CA TRP A 440 -2.78 9.67 13.10
C TRP A 440 -3.38 8.37 13.65
N LYS A 441 -4.60 8.07 13.20
CA LYS A 441 -5.26 6.77 13.38
C LYS A 441 -6.13 6.46 12.16
N ASP A 442 -6.26 5.17 11.85
CA ASP A 442 -7.18 4.67 10.82
C ASP A 442 -8.02 3.55 11.46
N SER A 443 -9.16 3.93 12.04
CA SER A 443 -10.04 2.98 12.73
C SER A 443 -10.84 2.10 11.77
N GLU A 444 -11.01 2.53 10.52
CA GLU A 444 -11.75 1.80 9.49
C GLU A 444 -10.92 0.66 8.91
N ASN A 445 -9.58 0.79 8.91
CA ASN A 445 -8.66 -0.21 8.39
C ASN A 445 -7.69 -0.70 9.47
N PRO A 446 -8.12 -1.63 10.35
CA PRO A 446 -7.34 -2.09 11.51
C PRO A 446 -6.01 -2.76 11.16
N MET A 447 -5.85 -3.28 9.94
CA MET A 447 -4.63 -3.96 9.49
C MET A 447 -3.59 -2.99 8.92
N HIS A 448 -3.96 -1.74 8.66
CA HIS A 448 -3.02 -0.75 8.13
C HIS A 448 -1.91 -0.47 9.14
N ARG A 449 -0.68 -0.44 8.62
CA ARG A 449 0.52 -0.04 9.33
C ARG A 449 0.94 1.34 8.89
N HIS A 450 1.49 2.11 9.82
CA HIS A 450 1.79 3.52 9.67
C HIS A 450 3.22 3.79 10.09
N ILE A 451 3.99 4.47 9.24
CA ILE A 451 5.36 4.93 9.55
C ILE A 451 5.41 6.43 9.32
N ALA A 452 5.91 7.19 10.30
CA ALA A 452 6.07 8.63 10.19
C ALA A 452 7.55 9.01 10.07
N SER A 453 7.89 9.88 9.13
CA SER A 453 9.27 10.31 8.89
C SER A 453 9.32 11.80 8.62
N VAL A 454 10.20 12.52 9.32
CA VAL A 454 10.40 13.96 9.18
C VAL A 454 11.43 14.21 8.08
N THR A 455 11.14 15.15 7.18
CA THR A 455 12.07 15.56 6.13
C THR A 455 13.36 16.13 6.72
N GLU A 456 14.44 16.10 5.96
CA GLU A 456 15.77 16.45 6.49
C GLU A 456 15.84 17.87 7.07
N ASP A 457 15.15 18.81 6.45
CA ASP A 457 15.03 20.22 6.87
C ASP A 457 14.05 20.43 8.03
N GLY A 458 13.22 19.44 8.35
CA GLY A 458 12.21 19.49 9.39
C GLY A 458 10.90 20.16 8.99
N GLN A 459 10.70 20.53 7.73
CA GLN A 459 9.48 21.23 7.31
C GLN A 459 8.26 20.30 7.28
N TYR A 460 8.41 19.07 6.79
CA TYR A 460 7.30 18.14 6.62
C TYR A 460 7.46 16.90 7.49
N VAL A 461 6.35 16.40 8.02
CA VAL A 461 6.24 14.99 8.44
C VAL A 461 5.49 14.22 7.38
N LEU A 462 6.10 13.14 6.91
CA LEU A 462 5.57 12.21 5.93
C LEU A 462 4.97 11.02 6.66
N LEU A 463 3.81 10.57 6.18
CA LEU A 463 3.11 9.40 6.70
C LEU A 463 2.98 8.37 5.59
N TYR A 464 3.63 7.24 5.77
CA TYR A 464 3.54 6.07 4.91
C TYR A 464 2.50 5.12 5.48
N VAL A 465 1.53 4.72 4.66
CA VAL A 465 0.53 3.71 5.04
C VAL A 465 0.79 2.45 4.22
N PHE A 466 0.83 1.31 4.90
CA PHE A 466 1.05 -0.02 4.31
C PHE A 466 -0.10 -0.94 4.69
N ARG A 467 -0.65 -1.69 3.73
CA ARG A 467 -1.72 -2.66 3.99
C ARG A 467 -1.21 -4.08 4.27
N ASN A 468 -0.06 -4.45 3.71
CA ASN A 468 0.52 -5.80 3.75
C ASN A 468 2.04 -5.73 3.46
N CYS A 469 2.60 -6.76 2.81
CA CYS A 469 4.01 -6.83 2.40
C CYS A 469 4.22 -6.56 0.90
N ASP A 470 3.18 -6.18 0.15
CA ASP A 470 3.33 -5.73 -1.23
C ASP A 470 4.21 -4.49 -1.26
N THR A 471 4.98 -4.29 -2.34
CA THR A 471 5.80 -3.09 -2.55
C THR A 471 4.95 -1.91 -3.03
N VAL A 472 3.94 -1.55 -2.23
CA VAL A 472 3.03 -0.43 -2.47
C VAL A 472 2.71 0.29 -1.15
N ASN A 473 2.50 1.60 -1.21
CA ASN A 473 2.13 2.41 -0.06
C ASN A 473 1.30 3.62 -0.47
N GLN A 474 0.50 4.12 0.48
CA GLN A 474 0.00 5.48 0.41
C GLN A 474 1.09 6.42 0.97
N LEU A 475 1.05 7.69 0.57
CA LEU A 475 1.97 8.71 1.03
C LEU A 475 1.22 10.01 1.34
N TYR A 476 1.19 10.39 2.60
CA TYR A 476 0.60 11.64 3.08
C TYR A 476 1.68 12.55 3.66
N TYR A 477 1.42 13.86 3.75
CA TYR A 477 2.34 14.82 4.32
C TYR A 477 1.62 15.85 5.17
N CYS A 478 2.29 16.40 6.18
CA CYS A 478 1.82 17.51 6.98
C CYS A 478 2.96 18.53 7.13
N ASP A 479 2.68 19.79 6.80
CA ASP A 479 3.63 20.89 7.00
C ASP A 479 3.67 21.28 8.49
N LEU A 480 4.78 20.94 9.14
CA LEU A 480 5.01 21.21 10.55
C LEU A 480 5.16 22.71 10.83
N SER A 481 5.64 23.49 9.85
CA SER A 481 5.80 24.94 9.98
C SER A 481 4.46 25.68 10.01
N ALA A 482 3.42 25.09 9.40
CA ALA A 482 2.05 25.61 9.40
C ALA A 482 1.31 25.36 10.73
N LEU A 483 1.82 24.48 11.60
CA LEU A 483 1.21 24.17 12.89
C LEU A 483 1.48 25.27 13.91
N ARG A 484 0.48 26.11 14.17
CA ARG A 484 0.58 27.16 15.20
C ARG A 484 0.89 26.54 16.57
N ASN A 485 2.04 26.92 17.14
CA ASN A 485 2.59 26.40 18.41
C ASN A 485 3.09 24.94 18.37
N GLY A 486 3.36 24.39 17.18
CA GLY A 486 3.98 23.08 17.00
C GLY A 486 3.07 21.89 17.33
N VAL A 487 3.63 20.68 17.19
CA VAL A 487 2.91 19.39 17.32
C VAL A 487 2.30 19.21 18.72
N ALA A 488 3.04 19.59 19.77
CA ALA A 488 2.59 19.47 21.16
C ALA A 488 1.26 20.21 21.43
N SER A 489 0.93 21.24 20.65
CA SER A 489 -0.30 22.01 20.80
C SER A 489 -1.58 21.22 20.44
N TYR A 490 -1.45 20.07 19.77
CA TYR A 490 -2.56 19.18 19.41
C TYR A 490 -2.94 18.20 20.53
N LYS A 491 -2.17 18.16 21.63
CA LYS A 491 -2.51 17.37 22.81
C LYS A 491 -3.93 17.67 23.30
N GLY A 492 -4.75 16.64 23.45
CA GLY A 492 -6.10 16.75 24.00
C GLY A 492 -7.13 17.45 23.12
N ARG A 493 -6.80 17.88 21.89
CA ARG A 493 -7.78 18.49 20.96
C ARG A 493 -8.79 17.49 20.40
N GLY A 494 -8.45 16.20 20.40
CA GLY A 494 -9.27 15.13 19.83
C GLY A 494 -9.08 14.93 18.32
N ASP A 495 -8.46 15.89 17.63
CA ASP A 495 -8.16 15.84 16.20
C ASP A 495 -6.72 15.36 15.94
N ALA A 496 -6.56 14.57 14.88
CA ALA A 496 -5.26 14.18 14.33
C ALA A 496 -4.54 15.38 13.68
N LEU A 497 -3.26 15.22 13.33
CA LEU A 497 -2.56 16.23 12.53
C LEU A 497 -3.22 16.36 11.14
N PRO A 498 -3.24 17.56 10.54
CA PRO A 498 -3.91 17.83 9.27
C PRO A 498 -3.08 17.31 8.07
N PHE A 499 -2.96 15.99 7.95
CA PHE A 499 -2.27 15.36 6.82
C PHE A 499 -3.01 15.61 5.50
N SER A 500 -2.28 16.13 4.53
CA SER A 500 -2.68 16.19 3.12
C SER A 500 -2.28 14.90 2.43
N LYS A 501 -3.17 14.35 1.60
CA LYS A 501 -2.96 13.06 0.97
C LYS A 501 -2.37 13.23 -0.44
N LEU A 502 -1.08 12.95 -0.59
CA LEU A 502 -0.39 13.03 -1.89
C LEU A 502 -0.69 11.81 -2.77
N VAL A 503 -0.67 10.61 -2.17
CA VAL A 503 -1.03 9.35 -2.83
C VAL A 503 -2.02 8.60 -1.96
N GLU A 504 -3.24 8.39 -2.45
CA GLU A 504 -4.34 7.72 -1.73
C GLU A 504 -4.53 6.24 -2.08
N TYR A 505 -3.83 5.73 -3.08
CA TYR A 505 -4.04 4.38 -3.59
C TYR A 505 -2.81 3.50 -3.35
N PHE A 506 -3.05 2.22 -3.09
CA PHE A 506 -2.00 1.20 -3.02
C PHE A 506 -1.67 0.67 -4.42
N ASP A 507 -1.22 1.56 -5.32
CA ASP A 507 -0.98 1.26 -6.72
C ASP A 507 0.50 1.09 -7.08
N ALA A 508 1.38 1.72 -6.29
CA ALA A 508 2.83 1.70 -6.43
C ALA A 508 3.49 2.01 -5.08
N SER A 509 4.80 1.82 -5.01
CA SER A 509 5.64 2.32 -3.92
C SER A 509 6.06 3.76 -4.21
N TYR A 510 6.11 4.57 -3.16
CA TYR A 510 6.54 5.97 -3.22
C TYR A 510 7.40 6.27 -1.99
N ASP A 511 8.70 6.39 -2.20
CA ASP A 511 9.68 6.64 -1.15
C ASP A 511 10.31 8.03 -1.33
N TYR A 512 10.31 8.83 -0.27
CA TYR A 512 10.90 10.16 -0.29
C TYR A 512 12.43 10.11 -0.37
N VAL A 513 12.99 10.91 -1.29
CA VAL A 513 14.46 11.08 -1.44
C VAL A 513 14.91 12.46 -0.98
N ALA A 514 14.28 13.52 -1.51
CA ALA A 514 14.61 14.91 -1.23
C ALA A 514 13.46 15.84 -1.62
N HIS A 515 13.55 17.13 -1.28
CA HIS A 515 12.67 18.16 -1.85
C HIS A 515 13.35 19.52 -1.91
N ASN A 516 12.85 20.41 -2.77
CA ASN A 516 13.20 21.82 -2.80
C ASN A 516 11.90 22.63 -2.64
N GLY A 517 11.68 23.21 -1.46
CA GLY A 517 10.41 23.85 -1.11
C GLY A 517 9.25 22.85 -1.20
N THR A 518 8.28 23.10 -2.07
CA THR A 518 7.13 22.21 -2.27
C THR A 518 7.38 21.10 -3.28
N VAL A 519 8.55 21.06 -3.94
CA VAL A 519 8.82 20.10 -5.01
C VAL A 519 9.56 18.88 -4.47
N PHE A 520 8.84 17.76 -4.36
CA PHE A 520 9.35 16.50 -3.84
C PHE A 520 9.97 15.65 -4.94
N THR A 521 11.08 14.98 -4.63
CA THR A 521 11.70 13.93 -5.43
C THR A 521 11.43 12.58 -4.75
N LEU A 522 10.79 11.67 -5.48
CA LEU A 522 10.34 10.37 -4.97
C LEU A 522 10.92 9.23 -5.82
N LEU A 523 11.34 8.15 -5.17
CA LEU A 523 11.62 6.86 -5.80
C LEU A 523 10.30 6.09 -5.89
N THR A 524 9.96 5.60 -7.09
CA THR A 524 8.68 4.90 -7.31
C THR A 524 8.78 3.81 -8.36
N ASN A 525 7.94 2.78 -8.22
CA ASN A 525 7.71 1.75 -9.23
C ASN A 525 6.43 1.99 -10.07
N LYS A 526 5.79 3.16 -9.94
CA LYS A 526 4.59 3.53 -10.71
C LYS A 526 4.87 3.48 -12.21
N ASP A 527 4.21 2.54 -12.90
CA ASP A 527 4.40 2.25 -14.32
C ASP A 527 5.87 1.97 -14.71
N ALA A 528 6.67 1.50 -13.74
CA ALA A 528 8.11 1.29 -13.87
C ALA A 528 8.58 0.16 -12.91
N PRO A 529 8.43 -1.13 -13.26
CA PRO A 529 8.78 -2.24 -12.36
C PRO A 529 10.24 -2.27 -11.90
N LYS A 530 11.17 -1.64 -12.64
CA LYS A 530 12.59 -1.47 -12.24
C LYS A 530 12.88 -0.16 -11.51
N TYR A 531 11.83 0.54 -11.08
CA TYR A 531 11.84 1.81 -10.38
C TYR A 531 12.42 2.97 -11.19
N LYS A 532 12.03 4.19 -10.80
CA LYS A 532 12.45 5.45 -11.39
C LYS A 532 12.41 6.57 -10.34
N LEU A 533 13.07 7.69 -10.61
CA LEU A 533 12.89 8.91 -9.81
C LEU A 533 11.94 9.88 -10.51
N VAL A 534 10.95 10.35 -9.76
CA VAL A 534 9.95 11.31 -10.21
C VAL A 534 9.97 12.56 -9.34
N ARG A 535 9.46 13.66 -9.89
CA ARG A 535 9.16 14.89 -9.17
C ARG A 535 7.68 15.17 -9.15
N VAL A 536 7.23 15.75 -8.04
CA VAL A 536 5.88 16.26 -7.86
C VAL A 536 5.93 17.52 -7.02
N ASP A 537 5.18 18.54 -7.44
CA ASP A 537 4.98 19.75 -6.65
C ASP A 537 3.75 19.57 -5.76
N LEU A 538 3.89 19.75 -4.45
CA LEU A 538 2.79 19.63 -3.50
C LEU A 538 1.68 20.66 -3.74
N GLU A 539 1.99 21.80 -4.36
CA GLU A 539 0.99 22.80 -4.77
C GLU A 539 0.23 22.40 -6.04
N ASN A 540 0.83 21.52 -6.86
CA ASN A 540 0.29 21.05 -8.14
C ASN A 540 0.41 19.52 -8.26
N PRO A 541 -0.21 18.74 -7.36
CA PRO A 541 0.07 17.31 -7.19
C PRO A 541 -0.43 16.43 -8.34
N ASP A 542 -1.14 16.99 -9.32
CA ASP A 542 -1.59 16.26 -10.52
C ASP A 542 -0.46 16.10 -11.56
N PHE A 543 0.63 16.87 -11.44
CA PHE A 543 1.69 16.90 -12.44
C PHE A 543 2.98 16.26 -11.93
N TRP A 544 3.28 15.08 -12.47
CA TRP A 544 4.46 14.29 -12.14
C TRP A 544 5.37 14.17 -13.35
N PHE A 545 6.69 14.24 -13.15
CA PHE A 545 7.65 14.06 -14.23
C PHE A 545 8.87 13.25 -13.80
N ASP A 546 9.37 12.43 -14.73
CA ASP A 546 10.55 11.60 -14.51
C ASP A 546 11.83 12.46 -14.53
N ILE A 547 12.64 12.32 -13.50
CA ILE A 547 14.01 12.88 -13.42
C ILE A 547 15.01 11.82 -13.88
N ILE A 548 14.88 10.62 -13.33
CA ILE A 548 15.62 9.43 -13.78
C ILE A 548 14.56 8.44 -14.25
N ARG A 549 14.51 8.18 -15.55
CA ARG A 549 13.58 7.19 -16.12
C ARG A 549 13.94 5.78 -15.70
N GLU A 550 12.97 4.87 -15.81
CA GLU A 550 13.22 3.43 -15.63
C GLU A 550 14.35 2.98 -16.57
N ASP A 551 15.33 2.26 -16.02
CA ASP A 551 16.40 1.68 -16.82
C ASP A 551 15.90 0.47 -17.62
N GLU A 552 16.46 0.21 -18.80
CA GLU A 552 16.05 -0.91 -19.66
C GLU A 552 16.33 -2.28 -19.04
N LYS A 553 17.29 -2.39 -18.11
CA LYS A 553 17.74 -3.67 -17.55
C LYS A 553 17.85 -3.65 -16.03
N ASP A 554 18.39 -2.58 -15.48
CA ASP A 554 18.82 -2.54 -14.08
C ASP A 554 17.69 -2.07 -13.15
N VAL A 555 17.59 -2.62 -11.94
CA VAL A 555 16.63 -2.16 -10.93
C VAL A 555 17.26 -1.02 -10.13
N LEU A 556 16.63 0.15 -10.09
CA LEU A 556 17.04 1.23 -9.18
C LEU A 556 16.61 0.88 -7.75
N GLN A 557 17.56 0.47 -6.90
CA GLN A 557 17.27 0.00 -5.53
C GLN A 557 17.15 1.13 -4.52
N SER A 558 17.98 2.17 -4.64
CA SER A 558 17.96 3.31 -3.73
C SER A 558 18.54 4.58 -4.36
N ALA A 559 18.15 5.72 -3.81
CA ALA A 559 18.69 7.02 -4.14
C ALA A 559 18.86 7.84 -2.84
N VAL A 560 20.03 8.46 -2.66
CA VAL A 560 20.36 9.28 -1.49
C VAL A 560 20.84 10.64 -1.98
N ALA A 561 20.18 11.71 -1.52
CA ALA A 561 20.63 13.08 -1.80
C ALA A 561 21.85 13.43 -0.95
N VAL A 562 22.87 13.99 -1.59
CA VAL A 562 24.17 14.31 -0.98
C VAL A 562 24.71 15.61 -1.57
N ASN A 563 25.67 16.24 -0.89
CA ASN A 563 26.40 17.41 -1.38
C ASN A 563 25.49 18.48 -2.02
N GLU A 564 24.41 18.81 -1.31
CA GLU A 564 23.34 19.76 -1.63
C GLU A 564 22.50 19.42 -2.88
N ASN A 565 23.14 19.18 -4.03
CA ASN A 565 22.49 19.02 -5.33
C ASN A 565 22.95 17.77 -6.09
N GLN A 566 23.45 16.75 -5.39
CA GLN A 566 23.83 15.47 -5.99
C GLN A 566 23.00 14.32 -5.44
N LEU A 567 23.01 13.21 -6.17
CA LEU A 567 22.36 11.95 -5.83
C LEU A 567 23.39 10.82 -5.96
N VAL A 568 23.56 10.03 -4.91
CA VAL A 568 24.13 8.68 -5.05
C VAL A 568 22.99 7.72 -5.28
N VAL A 569 22.97 7.10 -6.46
CA VAL A 569 21.97 6.08 -6.82
C VAL A 569 22.62 4.70 -6.88
N ASN A 570 21.91 3.71 -6.38
CA ASN A 570 22.34 2.32 -6.36
C ASN A 570 21.43 1.47 -7.24
N TYR A 571 22.01 0.91 -8.31
CA TYR A 571 21.33 -0.04 -9.19
C TYR A 571 21.68 -1.49 -8.83
N LEU A 572 20.78 -2.41 -9.12
CA LEU A 572 21.04 -3.84 -9.17
C LEU A 572 21.06 -4.30 -10.63
N ARG A 573 22.26 -4.69 -11.09
CA ARG A 573 22.50 -5.26 -12.41
C ARG A 573 22.98 -6.69 -12.26
N ASP A 574 22.22 -7.65 -12.77
CA ASP A 574 22.57 -9.08 -12.69
C ASP A 574 22.99 -9.52 -11.27
N VAL A 575 22.24 -9.06 -10.27
CA VAL A 575 22.49 -9.32 -8.83
C VAL A 575 23.81 -8.72 -8.30
N LYS A 576 24.29 -7.65 -8.93
CA LYS A 576 25.47 -6.87 -8.50
C LYS A 576 25.10 -5.42 -8.34
N ASN A 577 25.62 -4.77 -7.29
CA ASN A 577 25.41 -3.34 -7.14
C ASN A 577 26.23 -2.53 -8.15
N VAL A 578 25.64 -1.45 -8.65
CA VAL A 578 26.29 -0.45 -9.51
C VAL A 578 25.94 0.92 -8.96
N LEU A 579 26.94 1.64 -8.48
CA LEU A 579 26.77 2.97 -7.92
C LEU A 579 27.02 4.05 -8.96
N GLN A 580 26.20 5.09 -8.94
CA GLN A 580 26.34 6.26 -9.80
C GLN A 580 26.15 7.52 -8.98
N LEU A 581 26.96 8.53 -9.27
CA LEU A 581 26.73 9.90 -8.82
C LEU A 581 26.01 10.65 -9.93
N ARG A 582 24.90 11.29 -9.57
CA ARG A 582 24.02 12.03 -10.50
C ARG A 582 23.75 13.43 -9.97
N ASP A 583 23.38 14.33 -10.86
CA ASP A 583 22.86 15.64 -10.49
C ASP A 583 21.41 15.51 -10.01
N LEU A 584 21.09 16.10 -8.85
CA LEU A 584 19.76 16.03 -8.25
C LEU A 584 18.73 16.76 -9.11
N GLU A 585 19.11 17.90 -9.70
CA GLU A 585 18.19 18.78 -10.43
C GLU A 585 17.78 18.18 -11.79
N SER A 586 18.73 17.71 -12.57
CA SER A 586 18.51 17.21 -13.94
C SER A 586 18.44 15.68 -14.05
N GLY A 587 18.89 14.94 -13.02
CA GLY A 587 19.06 13.48 -13.09
C GLY A 587 20.26 13.04 -13.93
N ALA A 588 21.05 13.97 -14.46
CA ALA A 588 22.18 13.68 -15.33
C ALA A 588 23.24 12.84 -14.62
N LEU A 589 23.78 11.85 -15.33
CA LEU A 589 24.90 11.06 -14.85
C LEU A 589 26.15 11.93 -14.77
N LEU A 590 26.75 12.02 -13.58
CA LEU A 590 28.02 12.71 -13.36
C LEU A 590 29.18 11.71 -13.39
N HIS A 591 29.09 10.65 -12.57
CA HIS A 591 30.15 9.65 -12.43
C HIS A 591 29.59 8.25 -12.16
N HIS A 592 30.36 7.23 -12.55
CA HIS A 592 30.22 5.88 -12.02
C HIS A 592 31.15 5.72 -10.83
N LEU A 593 30.66 5.18 -9.72
CA LEU A 593 31.48 4.87 -8.55
C LEU A 593 31.89 3.39 -8.65
N PRO A 594 33.17 3.07 -8.90
CA PRO A 594 33.60 1.69 -9.12
C PRO A 594 33.47 0.89 -7.83
N ILE A 595 32.79 -0.26 -7.92
CA ILE A 595 32.71 -1.26 -6.86
C ILE A 595 32.89 -2.65 -7.45
N ASP A 596 33.48 -3.55 -6.67
CA ASP A 596 33.67 -4.94 -7.06
C ASP A 596 32.35 -5.73 -7.01
N ILE A 597 32.40 -6.99 -7.42
CA ILE A 597 31.27 -7.91 -7.29
C ILE A 597 30.96 -8.11 -5.80
N GLY A 598 29.78 -7.64 -5.38
CA GLY A 598 29.31 -7.74 -4.02
C GLY A 598 28.03 -6.92 -3.82
N SER A 599 27.77 -6.62 -2.56
CA SER A 599 26.58 -5.91 -2.12
C SER A 599 26.96 -4.63 -1.38
N VAL A 600 26.32 -3.52 -1.76
CA VAL A 600 26.32 -2.29 -0.98
C VAL A 600 25.38 -2.49 0.21
N THR A 601 25.91 -2.33 1.42
CA THR A 601 25.23 -2.64 2.69
C THR A 601 24.60 -1.41 3.33
N GLY A 602 25.02 -0.22 2.93
CA GLY A 602 24.47 1.05 3.37
C GLY A 602 25.16 2.23 2.66
N ILE A 603 24.41 3.30 2.44
CA ILE A 603 24.91 4.60 1.99
C ILE A 603 24.46 5.60 3.04
N SER A 604 25.41 6.25 3.70
CA SER A 604 25.13 7.19 4.79
C SER A 604 25.69 8.55 4.47
N ALA A 605 24.78 9.52 4.33
CA ALA A 605 25.06 10.93 4.17
C ALA A 605 23.76 11.70 4.44
N ARG A 606 23.89 12.93 4.93
CA ARG A 606 22.82 13.94 4.87
C ARG A 606 22.96 14.68 3.55
N ARG A 607 21.88 15.28 3.05
CA ARG A 607 21.94 16.10 1.84
C ARG A 607 23.00 17.19 1.93
N LYS A 608 23.17 17.81 3.10
CA LYS A 608 24.19 18.85 3.32
C LYS A 608 25.62 18.35 3.49
N ASP A 609 25.83 17.04 3.62
CA ASP A 609 27.17 16.49 3.81
C ASP A 609 27.90 16.43 2.47
N ASP A 610 29.17 16.81 2.47
CA ASP A 610 30.10 16.78 1.33
C ASP A 610 30.86 15.46 1.22
N SER A 611 30.79 14.62 2.26
CA SER A 611 31.34 13.26 2.32
C SER A 611 30.23 12.22 2.41
N VAL A 612 30.42 11.06 1.77
CA VAL A 612 29.48 9.94 1.79
C VAL A 612 30.19 8.67 2.24
N PHE A 613 29.61 7.95 3.21
CA PHE A 613 30.10 6.64 3.64
C PHE A 613 29.33 5.53 2.93
N ILE A 614 30.05 4.57 2.36
CA ILE A 614 29.48 3.43 1.63
C ILE A 614 29.97 2.14 2.26
N GLY A 615 29.04 1.34 2.77
CA GLY A 615 29.33 -0.03 3.22
C GLY A 615 29.29 -1.01 2.06
N PHE A 616 30.27 -1.91 2.00
CA PHE A 616 30.35 -2.94 0.97
C PHE A 616 30.72 -4.30 1.57
N MET A 617 30.13 -5.39 1.05
CA MET A 617 30.46 -6.76 1.41
C MET A 617 30.49 -7.67 0.18
N ASN A 618 31.28 -8.75 0.21
CA ASN A 618 31.23 -9.80 -0.81
C ASN A 618 31.47 -11.19 -0.18
N PHE A 619 31.47 -12.26 -1.00
CA PHE A 619 31.60 -13.64 -0.53
C PHE A 619 32.98 -14.01 0.04
N CYS A 620 34.04 -13.39 -0.46
CA CYS A 620 35.42 -13.84 -0.24
C CYS A 620 36.31 -12.76 0.38
N HIS A 621 35.76 -11.61 0.74
CA HIS A 621 36.52 -10.55 1.37
C HIS A 621 36.85 -11.01 2.77
N ASP A 622 38.13 -11.34 2.95
CA ASP A 622 38.74 -11.56 4.24
C ASP A 622 39.13 -10.18 4.80
N PRO A 623 38.38 -9.61 5.77
CA PRO A 623 38.72 -8.32 6.37
C PRO A 623 40.04 -8.34 7.14
N SER A 624 40.69 -9.51 7.30
CA SER A 624 42.03 -9.63 7.88
C SER A 624 43.17 -9.48 6.85
N GLN A 625 42.86 -9.38 5.55
CA GLN A 625 43.86 -9.21 4.48
C GLN A 625 43.87 -7.81 3.86
N ASP A 626 43.20 -6.85 4.48
CA ASP A 626 43.28 -5.45 4.06
C ASP A 626 44.47 -4.76 4.74
N PRO A 627 45.58 -4.50 4.03
CA PRO A 627 46.76 -3.85 4.59
C PRO A 627 46.52 -2.38 5.00
N SER A 628 45.35 -1.81 4.69
CA SER A 628 44.98 -0.44 5.12
C SER A 628 44.46 -0.34 6.56
N ARG A 629 44.35 -1.46 7.31
CA ARG A 629 43.81 -1.48 8.68
C ARG A 629 44.84 -1.50 9.83
N ASP A 630 46.12 -1.73 9.54
CA ASP A 630 47.17 -1.66 10.59
C ASP A 630 47.49 -0.21 11.01
N GLU A 631 47.01 0.76 10.24
CA GLU A 631 46.83 2.14 10.67
C GLU A 631 45.32 2.42 10.64
N HIS A 632 44.84 3.24 11.56
CA HIS A 632 43.43 3.61 11.77
C HIS A 632 42.52 3.42 10.55
N PRO A 633 41.32 2.80 10.68
CA PRO A 633 40.40 2.70 9.55
C PRO A 633 40.04 4.11 9.12
N GLU A 634 40.64 4.60 8.03
CA GLU A 634 40.18 5.82 7.37
C GLU A 634 38.76 5.51 6.85
N PRO A 635 37.73 6.18 7.40
CA PRO A 635 36.34 5.96 7.03
C PRO A 635 35.94 6.67 5.73
#